data_AF-A0A961AM07-F1
#
_entry.id   AF-A0A961AM07-F1
#
_cell.length_a   1.000
_cell.length_b   1.000
_cell.length_c   1.000
_cell.angle_alpha   90.00
_cell.angle_beta   90.00
_cell.angle_gamma   90.00
#
_symmetry.space_group_name_H-M   'P 1'
#
loop_
_entity.id
_entity.type
_entity.pdbx_description
1 polymer ?
#
loop_
_entity_poly.entity_id
_entity_poly.type
_entity_poly.pdbx_seq_one_letter_code
_entity_poly.pdbx_strand_id
1 'polypeptide(L)' 'MFSLLQDKLEDTFKKLRGMGRISESNIADAMREIRLALLEADVDPQVTKDLVEAVKEQSLG' A
#
# COMPACT_ATOMS: atom_id res chain seq x y z
N MET A 1 -4.70 5.21 17.29
CA MET A 1 -3.73 5.52 16.20
C MET A 1 -3.38 4.27 15.42
N PHE A 2 -2.84 3.21 16.05
CA PHE A 2 -2.50 1.96 15.35
C PHE A 2 -3.68 1.24 14.68
N SER A 3 -4.87 1.29 15.31
CA SER A 3 -6.09 0.67 14.77
C SER A 3 -6.52 1.23 13.41
N LEU A 4 -6.41 2.54 13.20
CA LEU A 4 -6.80 3.19 11.93
C LEU A 4 -5.91 2.75 10.76
N LEU A 5 -4.61 2.58 11.03
CA LEU A 5 -3.65 2.06 10.06
C LEU A 5 -3.96 0.59 9.74
N GLN A 6 -4.24 -0.21 10.76
CA GLN A 6 -4.59 -1.62 10.62
C GLN A 6 -5.85 -1.80 9.76
N ASP A 7 -6.90 -1.02 10.01
CA ASP A 7 -8.15 -1.06 9.25
C ASP A 7 -7.91 -0.70 7.77
N LYS A 8 -7.15 0.38 7.49
CA LYS A 8 -6.82 0.79 6.11
C LYS A 8 -6.03 -0.28 5.36
N LEU A 9 -5.04 -0.89 6.00
CA LEU A 9 -4.25 -1.95 5.39
C LEU A 9 -5.10 -3.19 5.11
N GLU A 10 -5.97 -3.58 6.04
CA GLU A 10 -6.85 -4.73 5.86
C GLU A 10 -7.80 -4.55 4.66
N ASP A 11 -8.35 -3.34 4.49
CA ASP A 11 -9.21 -2.98 3.36
C ASP A 11 -8.45 -3.01 2.03
N THR A 12 -7.23 -2.47 1.98
CA THR A 12 -6.39 -2.53 0.77
C THR A 12 -6.06 -3.98 0.41
N PHE A 13 -5.76 -4.85 1.39
CA PHE A 13 -5.52 -6.27 1.14
C PHE A 13 -6.77 -7.03 0.69
N LYS A 14 -7.96 -6.68 1.18
CA LYS A 14 -9.23 -7.26 0.72
C LYS A 14 -9.50 -6.90 -0.74
N LYS A 15 -9.29 -5.64 -1.13
CA LYS A 15 -9.41 -5.20 -2.53
C LYS A 15 -8.45 -5.97 -3.43
N LEU A 16 -7.18 -6.08 -3.03
CA LEU A 16 -6.16 -6.81 -3.80
C LEU A 16 -6.50 -8.30 -3.96
N ARG A 17 -6.96 -8.97 -2.89
CA ARG A 17 -7.37 -10.38 -2.93
C ARG A 17 -8.66 -10.63 -3.72
N GLY A 18 -9.56 -9.65 -3.77
CA GLY A 18 -10.80 -9.72 -4.56
C GLY A 18 -10.59 -9.59 -6.07
N MET A 19 -9.41 -9.12 -6.49
CA MET A 19 -9.04 -9.02 -7.89
C MET A 19 -8.37 -10.31 -8.33
N GLY A 20 -9.10 -11.17 -9.06
CA GLY A 20 -8.65 -12.51 -9.49
C GLY A 20 -7.36 -12.55 -10.33
N ARG A 21 -6.83 -11.39 -10.73
CA ARG A 21 -5.49 -11.24 -11.27
C ARG A 21 -4.89 -9.92 -10.78
N ILE A 22 -3.66 -9.99 -10.27
CA ILE A 22 -2.90 -8.80 -9.92
C ILE A 22 -2.28 -8.23 -11.21
N SER A 23 -2.56 -6.96 -11.49
CA SER A 23 -2.01 -6.19 -12.60
C SER A 23 -1.19 -5.01 -12.08
N GLU A 24 -0.34 -4.44 -12.93
CA GLU A 24 0.40 -3.21 -12.63
C GLU A 24 -0.50 -2.07 -12.15
N SER A 25 -1.68 -1.91 -12.76
CA SER A 25 -2.66 -0.89 -12.37
C SER A 25 -3.14 -1.08 -10.94
N ASN A 26 -3.49 -2.32 -10.59
CA ASN A 26 -4.05 -2.65 -9.27
C ASN A 26 -3.00 -2.50 -8.17
N ILE A 27 -1.74 -2.86 -8.47
CA ILE A 27 -0.60 -2.64 -7.57
C ILE A 27 -0.37 -1.14 -7.39
N ALA A 28 -0.34 -0.36 -8.48
CA ALA A 28 -0.09 1.08 -8.42
C ALA A 28 -1.16 1.82 -7.59
N ASP A 29 -2.43 1.43 -7.74
CA ASP A 29 -3.53 2.02 -6.97
C ASP A 29 -3.47 1.64 -5.50
N ALA A 30 -3.19 0.36 -5.18
CA ALA A 30 -3.03 -0.08 -3.79
C ALA A 30 -1.81 0.58 -3.10
N MET A 31 -0.69 0.71 -3.81
CA MET A 31 0.50 1.41 -3.31
C MET A 31 0.23 2.89 -3.02
N ARG A 32 -0.65 3.53 -3.80
CA ARG A 32 -1.08 4.91 -3.56
C ARG A 32 -1.90 5.03 -2.28
N GLU A 33 -2.83 4.10 -2.03
CA GLU A 33 -3.61 4.04 -0.79
C GLU A 33 -2.71 3.83 0.44
N ILE A 34 -1.76 2.89 0.36
CA ILE A 34 -0.79 2.60 1.43
C ILE A 34 0.09 3.82 1.73
N ARG A 35 0.58 4.51 0.69
CA ARG A 35 1.37 5.74 0.85
C ARG A 35 0.61 6.81 1.62
N LEU A 36 -0.66 7.02 1.31
CA LEU A 36 -1.50 8.00 2.03
C LEU A 36 -1.72 7.60 3.48
N ALA A 37 -1.99 6.31 3.75
CA ALA A 37 -2.15 5.81 5.11
C ALA A 37 -0.88 5.98 5.97
N LEU A 38 0.30 5.78 5.37
CA LEU A 38 1.59 5.98 6.05
C LEU A 38 1.84 7.45 6.38
N LEU A 39 1.54 8.37 5.46
CA LEU A 39 1.67 9.81 5.71
C LEU A 39 0.68 10.30 6.79
N GLU A 40 -0.56 9.80 6.79
CA GLU A 40 -1.54 10.10 7.85
C GLU A 40 -1.13 9.55 9.23
N ALA A 41 -0.32 8.49 9.25
CA ALA A 41 0.23 7.90 10.46
C ALA A 41 1.52 8.60 10.95
N ASP A 42 1.87 9.75 10.36
CA ASP A 42 3.05 10.57 10.71
C ASP A 42 4.38 9.85 10.44
N VAL A 43 4.41 9.00 9.42
CA VAL A 43 5.63 8.31 8.96
C VAL A 43 6.44 9.25 8.05
N ASP A 44 7.77 9.18 8.17
CA ASP A 44 8.68 9.99 7.36
C ASP A 44 8.44 9.77 5.85
N PRO A 45 8.35 10.84 5.03
CA PRO A 45 8.10 10.74 3.60
C PRO A 45 9.17 9.95 2.83
N GLN A 46 10.42 10.01 3.28
CA GLN A 46 11.54 9.27 2.67
C GLN A 46 11.37 7.77 2.90
N VAL A 47 11.10 7.37 4.15
CA VAL A 47 10.83 5.97 4.52
C VAL A 47 9.62 5.42 3.77
N THR A 48 8.56 6.23 3.68
CA THR A 48 7.34 5.87 2.96
C THR A 48 7.60 5.63 1.47
N LYS A 49 8.42 6.50 0.84
CA LYS A 49 8.77 6.37 -0.57
C LYS A 49 9.59 5.12 -0.83
N ASP A 50 10.65 4.90 -0.05
CA ASP A 50 11.57 3.77 -0.22
C ASP A 50 10.82 2.44 -0.01
N LEU A 51 9.92 2.37 0.97
CA LEU A 51 9.07 1.20 1.21
C LEU A 51 8.16 0.91 0.01
N VAL A 52 7.47 1.93 -0.51
CA VAL A 52 6.55 1.76 -1.64
C VAL A 52 7.29 1.34 -2.91
N GLU A 53 8.47 1.90 -3.18
CA GLU A 53 9.29 1.52 -4.33
C GLU A 53 9.77 0.07 -4.22
N ALA A 54 10.30 -0.34 -3.06
CA ALA A 54 10.77 -1.71 -2.83
C ALA A 54 9.65 -2.75 -2.94
N VAL A 55 8.45 -2.45 -2.45
CA VAL A 55 7.28 -3.34 -2.55
C VAL A 55 6.78 -3.42 -3.99
N LYS A 56 6.78 -2.30 -4.72
CA LYS A 56 6.39 -2.27 -6.14
C LYS A 56 7.33 -3.11 -6.99
N GLU A 57 8.65 -3.00 -6.79
CA GLU A 57 9.65 -3.83 -7.47
C GLU A 57 9.42 -5.32 -7.24
N GLN A 58 9.23 -5.73 -5.98
CA GLN A 58 8.96 -7.13 -5.62
C GLN A 58 7.63 -7.66 -6.16
N SER A 59 6.64 -6.78 -6.40
CA SER A 59 5.32 -7.19 -6.88
C SER A 59 5.23 -7.28 -8.41
N LEU A 60 6.19 -6.67 -9.12
CA LEU A 60 6.29 -6.69 -10.58
C LEU A 60 7.39 -7.63 -11.10
N GLY A 61 8.30 -8.03 -10.22
CA GLY A 61 9.36 -9.02 -10.48
C GLY A 61 8.86 -10.46 -10.49
#